data_AF-A0A7S3ZSK6-F1
#
_entry.id   AF-A0A7S3ZSK6-F1
#
_cell.length_a   1.000
_cell.length_b   1.000
_cell.length_c   1.000
_cell.angle_alpha   90.00
_cell.angle_beta   90.00
_cell.angle_gamma   90.00
#
_symmetry.space_group_name_H-M   'P 1'
#
loop_
_entity.id
_entity.type
_entity.pdbx_description
1 polymer ?
#
loop_
_entity_poly.entity_id
_entity_poly.type
_entity_poly.pdbx_seq_one_letter_code
_entity_poly.pdbx_strand_id
1 'polypeptide(L)'
;MYRGQSEGGGSVAEQVDDLRERMRLLQGDRRANVDILEANKSANNNEIKRLREENKEIRIKLSIVQRSCSSACATHDTLEGDLIKVRKHFDTLREQTLLKCQTLKKLKDGARDLELQSKSNAQEDTPVTRNIRMLENRLDKALIKFNEAQSIKRTYEQIVKRLREERIGFDHQLTALERTFAAKQRDYEELLLLSGDANHAREVAQSELSHVRNGYEEERRRRDLELRERHQMVQLRKQTLGTFQRHESARQQNIYDEHVPNDGQGPVAVVKSTTLQRSKERTEQRTKIDIFERAFRKIKEATGVSDVNEVIQKIIVQESTTENLMSLTRDNQQKIEALSEQKVGIKMHVEEVKYSGPGGGHRRKLVDKHEAQLASAAARLERCRIKHERLTRMVIAVKAGVKHLQDKLDGVREELGGRHIQLTDATTFRVMAENEIIMAELMARIRVATDNESNITNGAARSTDVHEIDLLRARPYNQRIDLPLLDEEWDRDGLLKDNDDFKGEVDDELTREKVKKASSQILIAQDKRKQKMHDQDASN
;
A
#
# COMPACT_ATOMS: atom_id res chain seq x y z
N MET A 1 -117.89 -136.27 -66.57
CA MET A 1 -118.03 -137.50 -67.37
C MET A 1 -118.40 -138.61 -66.38
N TYR A 2 -119.68 -138.87 -66.15
CA TYR A 2 -120.58 -139.79 -66.88
C TYR A 2 -120.16 -141.27 -66.82
N ARG A 3 -121.05 -142.07 -66.19
CA ARG A 3 -121.29 -143.52 -66.33
C ARG A 3 -120.14 -144.45 -65.91
N GLY A 4 -120.40 -145.56 -65.22
CA GLY A 4 -121.66 -146.21 -64.87
C GLY A 4 -121.43 -147.71 -64.68
N GLN A 5 -122.40 -148.36 -64.01
CA GLN A 5 -122.70 -149.81 -64.06
C GLN A 5 -121.62 -150.75 -63.48
N SER A 6 -121.89 -151.87 -62.84
CA SER A 6 -123.11 -152.59 -62.49
C SER A 6 -122.76 -153.62 -61.40
N GLU A 7 -123.75 -153.92 -60.56
CA GLU A 7 -124.09 -155.25 -60.02
C GLU A 7 -123.03 -156.12 -59.34
N GLY A 8 -123.34 -156.45 -58.08
CA GLY A 8 -122.75 -157.56 -57.35
C GLY A 8 -123.23 -157.54 -55.90
N GLY A 9 -124.44 -158.06 -55.65
CA GLY A 9 -124.98 -158.18 -54.30
C GLY A 9 -124.10 -159.08 -53.43
N GLY A 10 -123.62 -158.52 -52.32
CA GLY A 10 -122.91 -159.22 -51.24
C GLY A 10 -123.55 -158.84 -49.90
N SER A 11 -123.69 -159.83 -49.03
CA SER A 11 -124.56 -159.90 -47.84
C SER A 11 -124.48 -158.73 -46.84
N VAL A 12 -125.64 -158.37 -46.26
CA VAL A 12 -125.84 -157.36 -45.20
C VAL A 12 -124.92 -157.54 -43.97
N ALA A 13 -124.35 -158.73 -43.76
CA ALA A 13 -123.41 -159.00 -42.67
C ALA A 13 -122.07 -158.24 -42.80
N GLU A 14 -121.58 -158.04 -44.02
CA GLU A 14 -120.27 -157.40 -44.28
C GLU A 14 -120.32 -155.89 -43.98
N GLN A 15 -121.47 -155.24 -44.23
CA GLN A 15 -121.67 -153.83 -43.93
C GLN A 15 -121.79 -153.53 -42.43
N VAL A 16 -122.20 -154.50 -41.60
CA VAL A 16 -122.31 -154.34 -40.14
C VAL A 16 -120.95 -154.48 -39.46
N ASP A 17 -120.09 -155.38 -39.93
CA ASP A 17 -118.73 -155.54 -39.37
C ASP A 17 -117.83 -154.34 -39.76
N ASP A 18 -117.94 -153.80 -40.97
CA ASP A 18 -117.25 -152.57 -41.36
C ASP A 18 -117.63 -151.36 -40.49
N LEU A 19 -118.91 -151.25 -40.10
CA LEU A 19 -119.36 -150.19 -39.19
C LEU A 19 -118.83 -150.37 -37.75
N ARG A 20 -118.65 -151.60 -37.29
CA ARG A 20 -118.05 -151.89 -35.97
C ARG A 20 -116.55 -151.58 -35.94
N GLU A 21 -115.81 -151.94 -36.99
CA GLU A 21 -114.39 -151.61 -37.15
C GLU A 21 -114.17 -150.09 -37.14
N ARG A 22 -115.02 -149.35 -37.87
CA ARG A 22 -114.95 -147.89 -37.96
C ARG A 22 -115.27 -147.18 -36.65
N MET A 23 -116.22 -147.70 -35.87
CA MET A 23 -116.52 -147.20 -34.51
C MET A 23 -115.35 -147.43 -33.54
N ARG A 24 -114.65 -148.56 -33.64
CA ARG A 24 -113.47 -148.86 -32.81
C ARG A 24 -112.30 -147.92 -33.13
N LEU A 25 -112.05 -147.65 -34.42
CA LEU A 25 -111.04 -146.68 -34.84
C LEU A 25 -111.37 -145.25 -34.37
N LEU A 26 -112.63 -144.82 -34.49
CA LEU A 26 -113.08 -143.52 -33.99
C LEU A 26 -112.94 -143.38 -32.46
N GLN A 27 -113.15 -144.45 -31.69
CA GLN A 27 -112.86 -144.43 -30.25
C GLN A 27 -111.36 -144.36 -29.95
N GLY A 28 -110.53 -145.03 -30.76
CA GLY A 28 -109.06 -144.91 -30.71
C GLY A 28 -108.58 -143.48 -30.96
N ASP A 29 -109.06 -142.85 -32.04
CA ASP A 29 -108.73 -141.47 -32.39
C ASP A 29 -109.21 -140.47 -31.33
N ARG A 30 -110.38 -140.70 -30.74
CA ARG A 30 -110.90 -139.85 -29.67
C ARG A 30 -110.04 -139.93 -28.41
N ARG A 31 -109.50 -141.11 -28.09
CA ARG A 31 -108.59 -141.32 -26.94
C ARG A 31 -107.22 -140.69 -27.20
N ALA A 32 -106.65 -140.90 -28.38
CA ALA A 32 -105.38 -140.30 -28.79
C ALA A 32 -105.44 -138.75 -28.77
N ASN A 33 -106.54 -138.15 -29.23
CA ASN A 33 -106.72 -136.70 -29.18
C ASN A 33 -106.80 -136.14 -27.75
N VAL A 34 -107.40 -136.88 -26.81
CA VAL A 34 -107.44 -136.47 -25.40
C VAL A 34 -106.04 -136.56 -24.78
N ASP A 35 -105.29 -137.62 -25.06
CA ASP A 35 -103.93 -137.78 -24.55
C ASP A 35 -102.99 -136.68 -25.08
N ILE A 36 -103.12 -136.28 -26.37
CA ILE A 36 -102.37 -135.16 -26.95
C ILE A 36 -102.76 -133.83 -26.29
N LEU A 37 -104.04 -133.61 -25.99
CA LEU A 37 -104.51 -132.40 -25.29
C LEU A 37 -103.96 -132.32 -23.86
N GLU A 38 -103.94 -133.43 -23.12
CA GLU A 38 -103.36 -133.47 -21.77
C GLU A 38 -101.84 -133.26 -21.79
N ALA A 39 -101.13 -133.87 -22.74
CA ALA A 39 -99.70 -133.64 -22.95
C ALA A 39 -99.40 -132.17 -23.27
N ASN A 40 -100.17 -131.54 -24.16
CA ASN A 40 -100.02 -130.13 -24.51
C ASN A 40 -100.33 -129.21 -23.30
N LYS A 41 -101.34 -129.54 -22.49
CA LYS A 41 -101.66 -128.80 -21.27
C LYS A 41 -100.52 -128.88 -20.24
N SER A 42 -99.91 -130.05 -20.10
CA SER A 42 -98.74 -130.25 -19.23
C SER A 42 -97.53 -129.46 -19.72
N ALA A 43 -97.23 -129.51 -21.02
CA ALA A 43 -96.14 -128.76 -21.64
C ALA A 43 -96.32 -127.24 -21.47
N ASN A 44 -97.52 -126.71 -21.72
CA ASN A 44 -97.82 -125.28 -21.53
C ASN A 44 -97.68 -124.85 -20.06
N ASN A 45 -98.09 -125.68 -19.10
CA ASN A 45 -97.92 -125.36 -17.68
C ASN A 45 -96.44 -125.28 -17.26
N ASN A 46 -95.58 -126.13 -17.82
CA ASN A 46 -94.14 -126.10 -17.57
C ASN A 46 -93.50 -124.84 -18.19
N GLU A 47 -93.92 -124.44 -19.39
CA GLU A 47 -93.40 -123.23 -20.03
C GLU A 47 -93.79 -121.95 -19.27
N ILE A 48 -95.02 -121.88 -18.73
CA ILE A 48 -95.44 -120.76 -17.87
C ILE A 48 -94.59 -120.67 -16.60
N LYS A 49 -94.19 -121.80 -16.01
CA LYS A 49 -93.28 -121.80 -14.84
C LYS A 49 -91.90 -121.27 -15.20
N ARG A 50 -91.33 -121.73 -16.32
CA ARG A 50 -90.04 -121.24 -16.83
C ARG A 50 -90.04 -119.72 -17.05
N LEU A 51 -91.06 -119.20 -17.73
CA LEU A 51 -91.21 -117.76 -17.99
C LEU A 51 -91.39 -116.93 -16.71
N ARG A 52 -91.98 -117.49 -15.65
CA ARG A 52 -92.10 -116.81 -14.35
C ARG A 52 -90.78 -116.73 -13.60
N GLU A 53 -89.97 -117.78 -13.67
CA GLU A 53 -88.61 -117.79 -13.08
C GLU A 53 -87.70 -116.81 -13.81
N GLU A 54 -87.71 -116.80 -15.15
CA GLU A 54 -86.96 -115.83 -15.96
C GLU A 54 -87.38 -114.39 -15.66
N ASN A 55 -88.69 -114.11 -15.53
CA ASN A 55 -89.16 -112.77 -15.15
C ASN A 55 -88.71 -112.35 -13.75
N LYS A 56 -88.64 -113.30 -12.80
CA LYS A 56 -88.13 -113.01 -11.45
C LYS A 56 -86.63 -112.68 -11.50
N GLU A 57 -85.86 -113.41 -12.30
CA GLU A 57 -84.43 -113.17 -12.47
C GLU A 57 -84.14 -111.80 -13.14
N ILE A 58 -84.90 -111.44 -14.17
CA ILE A 58 -84.77 -110.14 -14.85
C ILE A 58 -85.06 -108.98 -13.89
N ARG A 59 -86.09 -109.10 -13.04
CA ARG A 59 -86.40 -108.07 -12.03
C ARG A 59 -85.27 -107.87 -11.02
N ILE A 60 -84.61 -108.95 -10.61
CA ILE A 60 -83.44 -108.87 -9.72
C ILE A 60 -82.29 -108.16 -10.43
N LYS A 61 -81.98 -108.54 -11.68
CA LYS A 61 -80.91 -107.90 -12.47
C LYS A 61 -81.16 -106.40 -12.67
N LEU A 62 -82.40 -106.00 -12.96
CA LEU A 62 -82.78 -104.59 -13.09
C LEU A 62 -82.56 -103.82 -11.78
N SER A 63 -82.93 -104.40 -10.63
CA SER A 63 -82.74 -103.75 -9.33
C SER A 63 -81.28 -103.47 -9.00
N ILE A 64 -80.38 -104.37 -9.41
CA ILE A 64 -78.92 -104.23 -9.20
C ILE A 64 -78.36 -103.10 -10.07
N VAL A 65 -78.72 -103.06 -11.36
CA VAL A 65 -78.27 -102.01 -12.29
C VAL A 65 -78.75 -100.62 -11.85
N GLN A 66 -80.01 -100.51 -11.42
CA GLN A 66 -80.57 -99.23 -10.99
C GLN A 66 -79.89 -98.68 -9.72
N ARG A 67 -79.45 -99.56 -8.81
CA ARG A 67 -78.71 -99.19 -7.60
C ARG A 67 -77.25 -98.81 -7.90
N SER A 68 -76.60 -99.47 -8.86
CA SER A 68 -75.23 -99.12 -9.27
C SER A 68 -75.15 -97.80 -10.05
N CYS A 69 -76.17 -97.48 -10.85
CA CYS A 69 -76.18 -96.27 -11.69
C CYS A 69 -76.35 -94.98 -10.85
N SER A 70 -77.12 -95.05 -9.76
CA SER A 70 -77.32 -93.91 -8.86
C SER A 70 -76.05 -93.54 -8.07
N SER A 71 -75.17 -94.51 -7.77
CA SER A 71 -73.89 -94.23 -7.09
C SER A 71 -72.80 -93.69 -8.02
N ALA A 72 -72.84 -94.02 -9.32
CA ALA A 72 -71.84 -93.57 -10.29
C ALA A 72 -72.08 -92.14 -10.81
N CYS A 73 -73.34 -91.68 -10.87
CA CYS A 73 -73.65 -90.29 -11.22
C CYS A 73 -73.16 -89.29 -10.17
N ALA A 74 -73.32 -89.61 -8.87
CA ALA A 74 -72.92 -88.69 -7.81
C ALA A 74 -71.40 -88.44 -7.75
N THR A 75 -70.58 -89.45 -8.09
CA THR A 75 -69.12 -89.31 -8.13
C THR A 75 -68.64 -88.56 -9.37
N HIS A 76 -69.29 -88.73 -10.52
CA HIS A 76 -68.96 -88.02 -11.76
C HIS A 76 -69.12 -86.49 -11.61
N ASP A 77 -70.24 -86.04 -11.04
CA ASP A 77 -70.52 -84.60 -10.86
C ASP A 77 -69.50 -83.92 -9.93
N THR A 78 -69.04 -84.62 -8.89
CA THR A 78 -68.00 -84.10 -7.99
C THR A 78 -66.63 -83.99 -8.66
N LEU A 79 -66.25 -84.99 -9.45
CA LEU A 79 -64.97 -85.00 -10.18
C LEU A 79 -64.95 -83.95 -11.29
N GLU A 80 -66.07 -83.71 -11.97
CA GLU A 80 -66.20 -82.66 -12.98
C GLU A 80 -66.06 -81.26 -12.36
N GLY A 81 -66.67 -81.03 -11.19
CA GLY A 81 -66.52 -79.80 -10.43
C GLY A 81 -65.06 -79.53 -10.01
N ASP A 82 -64.35 -80.56 -9.56
CA ASP A 82 -62.94 -80.43 -9.16
C ASP A 82 -62.01 -80.27 -10.37
N LEU A 83 -62.29 -80.92 -11.50
CA LEU A 83 -61.58 -80.70 -12.77
C LEU A 83 -61.70 -79.25 -13.24
N ILE A 84 -62.89 -78.65 -13.14
CA ILE A 84 -63.12 -77.24 -13.50
C ILE A 84 -62.35 -76.30 -12.57
N LYS A 85 -62.29 -76.59 -11.26
CA LYS A 85 -61.49 -75.79 -10.31
C LYS A 85 -60.00 -75.86 -10.63
N VAL A 86 -59.47 -77.06 -10.91
CA VAL A 86 -58.07 -77.25 -11.27
C VAL A 86 -57.75 -76.55 -12.60
N ARG A 87 -58.65 -76.62 -13.59
CA ARG A 87 -58.52 -75.91 -14.86
C ARG A 87 -58.44 -74.39 -14.66
N LYS A 88 -59.38 -73.82 -13.88
CA LYS A 88 -59.39 -72.39 -13.54
C LYS A 88 -58.12 -71.97 -12.80
N HIS A 89 -57.66 -72.80 -11.86
CA HIS A 89 -56.41 -72.55 -11.14
C HIS A 89 -55.21 -72.57 -12.09
N PHE A 90 -55.12 -73.54 -13.00
CA PHE A 90 -54.08 -73.61 -14.02
C PHE A 90 -54.10 -72.39 -14.95
N ASP A 91 -55.28 -72.00 -15.44
CA ASP A 91 -55.42 -70.84 -16.32
C ASP A 91 -55.01 -69.54 -15.60
N THR A 92 -55.39 -69.38 -14.34
CA THR A 92 -54.96 -68.26 -13.49
C THR A 92 -53.45 -68.26 -13.27
N LEU A 93 -52.86 -69.42 -12.97
CA LEU A 93 -51.42 -69.56 -12.74
C LEU A 93 -50.61 -69.31 -14.01
N ARG A 94 -51.15 -69.72 -15.17
CA ARG A 94 -50.58 -69.46 -16.49
C ARG A 94 -50.59 -67.97 -16.80
N GLU A 95 -51.69 -67.27 -16.55
CA GLU A 95 -51.78 -65.82 -16.73
C GLU A 95 -50.77 -65.08 -15.83
N GLN A 96 -50.70 -65.43 -14.54
CA GLN A 96 -49.73 -64.85 -13.61
C GLN A 96 -48.28 -65.11 -14.06
N THR A 97 -47.99 -66.31 -14.55
CA THR A 97 -46.66 -66.65 -15.08
C THR A 97 -46.34 -65.81 -16.31
N LEU A 98 -47.31 -65.61 -17.21
CA LEU A 98 -47.13 -64.79 -18.41
C LEU A 98 -46.87 -63.32 -18.04
N LEU A 99 -47.63 -62.77 -17.10
CA LEU A 99 -47.41 -61.41 -16.58
C LEU A 99 -46.01 -61.27 -15.95
N LYS A 100 -45.58 -62.23 -15.13
CA LYS A 100 -44.22 -62.25 -14.56
C LYS A 100 -43.13 -62.36 -15.64
N CYS A 101 -43.35 -63.14 -16.69
CA CYS A 101 -42.43 -63.19 -17.83
C CYS A 101 -42.35 -61.85 -18.57
N GLN A 102 -43.48 -61.14 -18.73
CA GLN A 102 -43.49 -59.80 -19.34
C GLN A 102 -42.77 -58.77 -18.47
N THR A 103 -42.99 -58.77 -17.15
CA THR A 103 -42.28 -57.85 -16.24
C THR A 103 -40.79 -58.15 -16.19
N LEU A 104 -40.38 -59.42 -16.19
CA LEU A 104 -38.97 -59.81 -16.30
C LEU A 104 -38.33 -59.37 -17.62
N LYS A 105 -39.06 -59.41 -18.74
CA LYS A 105 -38.56 -58.87 -20.01
C LYS A 105 -38.33 -57.36 -19.90
N LYS A 106 -39.33 -56.59 -19.43
CA LYS A 106 -39.20 -55.14 -19.22
C LYS A 106 -38.04 -54.77 -18.29
N LEU A 107 -37.87 -55.51 -17.20
CA LEU A 107 -36.76 -55.32 -16.26
C LEU A 107 -35.41 -55.67 -16.88
N LYS A 108 -35.32 -56.73 -17.68
CA LYS A 108 -34.10 -57.08 -18.42
C LYS A 108 -33.74 -56.05 -19.48
N ASP A 109 -34.74 -55.54 -20.19
CA ASP A 109 -34.54 -54.50 -21.20
C ASP A 109 -34.09 -53.20 -20.53
N GLY A 110 -34.75 -52.78 -19.44
CA GLY A 110 -34.30 -51.64 -18.63
C GLY A 110 -32.90 -51.83 -18.02
N ALA A 111 -32.55 -53.04 -17.59
CA ALA A 111 -31.20 -53.34 -17.11
C ALA A 111 -30.15 -53.23 -18.23
N ARG A 112 -30.46 -53.69 -19.45
CA ARG A 112 -29.57 -53.50 -20.61
C ARG A 112 -29.43 -52.03 -20.99
N ASP A 113 -30.52 -51.26 -20.96
CA ASP A 113 -30.50 -49.84 -21.24
C ASP A 113 -29.62 -49.08 -20.24
N LEU A 114 -29.74 -49.41 -18.95
CA LEU A 114 -28.88 -48.86 -17.90
C LEU A 114 -27.41 -49.27 -18.05
N GLU A 115 -27.14 -50.52 -18.46
CA GLU A 115 -25.78 -51.00 -18.73
C GLU A 115 -25.14 -50.28 -19.93
N LEU A 116 -25.91 -50.01 -20.98
CA LEU A 116 -25.47 -49.22 -22.14
C LEU A 116 -25.20 -47.76 -21.77
N GLN A 117 -26.06 -47.14 -20.96
CA GLN A 117 -25.85 -45.77 -20.45
C GLN A 117 -24.62 -45.68 -19.53
N SER A 118 -24.38 -46.68 -18.68
CA SER A 118 -23.19 -46.75 -17.83
C SER A 118 -21.89 -46.82 -18.65
N LYS A 119 -21.87 -47.65 -19.70
CA LYS A 119 -20.74 -47.75 -20.64
C LYS A 119 -20.50 -46.45 -21.42
N SER A 120 -21.55 -45.70 -21.74
CA SER A 120 -21.45 -44.40 -22.39
C SER A 120 -20.82 -43.33 -21.48
N ASN A 121 -21.08 -43.36 -20.18
CA ASN A 121 -20.51 -42.41 -19.21
C ASN A 121 -19.05 -42.73 -18.86
N ALA A 122 -18.62 -44.00 -19.00
CA ALA A 122 -17.24 -44.42 -18.80
C ALA A 122 -16.30 -44.07 -19.99
N GLN A 123 -16.85 -43.54 -21.09
CA GLN A 123 -16.06 -43.02 -22.21
C GLN A 123 -15.53 -41.61 -21.86
N GLU A 124 -14.53 -41.56 -20.97
CA GLU A 124 -13.89 -40.33 -20.46
C GLU A 124 -13.17 -39.48 -21.53
N ASP A 125 -13.11 -39.93 -22.78
CA ASP A 125 -12.55 -39.21 -23.93
C ASP A 125 -13.64 -38.53 -24.77
N THR A 126 -14.54 -37.81 -24.11
CA THR A 126 -15.43 -36.87 -24.81
C THR A 126 -14.61 -35.72 -25.41
N PRO A 127 -15.05 -35.11 -26.52
CA PRO A 127 -14.40 -33.89 -27.04
C PRO A 127 -14.35 -32.78 -25.98
N VAL A 128 -15.28 -32.78 -25.03
CA VAL A 128 -15.34 -31.85 -23.90
C VAL A 128 -14.18 -32.07 -22.92
N THR A 129 -13.87 -33.32 -22.53
CA THR A 129 -12.74 -33.59 -21.61
C THR A 129 -11.39 -33.26 -22.24
N ARG A 130 -11.23 -33.46 -23.56
CA ARG A 130 -10.03 -32.98 -24.28
C ARG A 130 -9.94 -31.46 -24.30
N ASN A 131 -11.05 -30.77 -24.53
CA ASN A 131 -11.09 -29.31 -24.48
C ASN A 131 -10.74 -28.77 -23.09
N ILE A 132 -11.26 -29.41 -22.03
CA ILE A 132 -10.92 -29.08 -20.63
C ILE A 132 -9.41 -29.25 -20.42
N ARG A 133 -8.83 -30.40 -20.77
CA ARG A 133 -7.38 -30.64 -20.67
C ARG A 133 -6.56 -29.61 -21.47
N MET A 134 -7.01 -29.19 -22.66
CA MET A 134 -6.32 -28.16 -23.44
C MET A 134 -6.39 -26.78 -22.78
N LEU A 135 -7.53 -26.41 -22.23
CA LEU A 135 -7.72 -25.15 -21.52
C LEU A 135 -6.92 -25.11 -20.23
N GLU A 136 -6.88 -26.21 -19.47
CA GLU A 136 -6.02 -26.38 -18.29
C GLU A 136 -4.55 -26.19 -18.65
N ASN A 137 -4.05 -26.90 -19.67
CA ASN A 137 -2.66 -26.73 -20.14
C ASN A 137 -2.37 -25.30 -20.61
N ARG A 138 -3.35 -24.61 -21.20
CA ARG A 138 -3.19 -23.21 -21.61
C ARG A 138 -3.17 -22.27 -20.41
N LEU A 139 -3.98 -22.54 -19.39
CA LEU A 139 -3.99 -21.81 -18.13
C LEU A 139 -2.67 -22.00 -17.38
N ASP A 140 -2.16 -23.23 -17.27
CA ASP A 140 -0.87 -23.51 -16.64
C ASP A 140 0.28 -22.77 -17.33
N LYS A 141 0.30 -22.78 -18.67
CA LYS A 141 1.27 -22.00 -19.45
C LYS A 141 1.14 -20.50 -19.19
N ALA A 142 -0.08 -19.98 -19.05
CA ALA A 142 -0.31 -18.57 -18.72
C ALA A 142 0.16 -18.24 -17.30
N LEU A 143 -0.07 -19.12 -16.33
CA LEU A 143 0.38 -18.98 -14.94
C LEU A 143 1.90 -19.00 -14.84
N ILE A 144 2.58 -19.91 -15.54
CA ILE A 144 4.05 -19.95 -15.58
C ILE A 144 4.59 -18.63 -16.14
N LYS A 145 4.04 -18.15 -17.26
CA LYS A 145 4.45 -16.86 -17.87
C LYS A 145 4.16 -15.68 -16.95
N PHE A 146 3.04 -15.69 -16.23
CA PHE A 146 2.72 -14.64 -15.26
C PHE A 146 3.71 -14.63 -14.09
N ASN A 147 4.03 -15.79 -13.54
CA ASN A 147 5.01 -15.91 -12.45
C ASN A 147 6.41 -15.49 -12.89
N GLU A 148 6.82 -15.82 -14.12
CA GLU A 148 8.07 -15.37 -14.72
C GLU A 148 8.08 -13.85 -14.96
N ALA A 149 7.00 -13.29 -15.49
CA ALA A 149 6.88 -11.84 -15.64
C ALA A 149 6.91 -11.12 -14.27
N GLN A 150 6.31 -11.71 -13.23
CA GLN A 150 6.35 -11.19 -11.87
C GLN A 150 7.76 -11.26 -11.26
N SER A 151 8.51 -12.35 -11.48
CA SER A 151 9.89 -12.45 -10.99
C SER A 151 10.79 -11.42 -11.68
N ILE A 152 10.66 -11.26 -13.01
CA ILE A 152 11.37 -10.23 -13.79
C ILE A 152 10.97 -8.82 -13.33
N LYS A 153 9.69 -8.57 -13.06
CA LYS A 153 9.23 -7.28 -12.53
C LYS A 153 9.89 -6.97 -11.19
N ARG A 154 9.94 -7.93 -10.26
CA ARG A 154 10.57 -7.76 -8.95
C ARG A 154 12.06 -7.46 -9.06
N THR A 155 12.78 -8.10 -9.99
CA THR A 155 14.20 -7.80 -10.19
C THR A 155 14.41 -6.40 -10.76
N TYR A 156 13.59 -5.95 -11.72
CA TYR A 156 13.63 -4.58 -12.22
C TYR A 156 13.27 -3.56 -11.14
N GLU A 157 12.28 -3.83 -10.28
CA GLU A 157 11.94 -2.97 -9.15
C GLU A 157 13.13 -2.82 -8.19
N GLN A 158 13.86 -3.91 -7.93
CA GLN A 158 15.07 -3.87 -7.11
C GLN A 158 16.20 -3.07 -7.77
N ILE A 159 16.42 -3.25 -9.07
CA ILE A 159 17.40 -2.47 -9.84
C ILE A 159 17.05 -0.98 -9.79
N VAL A 160 15.78 -0.62 -10.02
CA VAL A 160 15.32 0.78 -9.95
C VAL A 160 15.50 1.35 -8.54
N LYS A 161 15.20 0.57 -7.49
CA LYS A 161 15.41 1.02 -6.11
C LYS A 161 16.88 1.32 -5.85
N ARG A 162 17.79 0.40 -6.24
CA ARG A 162 19.23 0.59 -6.10
C ARG A 162 19.73 1.81 -6.90
N LEU A 163 19.28 1.98 -8.14
CA LEU A 163 19.66 3.15 -8.95
C LEU A 163 19.15 4.47 -8.35
N ARG A 164 17.99 4.48 -7.69
CA ARG A 164 17.50 5.65 -6.96
C ARG A 164 18.35 5.96 -5.72
N GLU A 165 18.75 4.94 -4.97
CA GLU A 165 19.67 5.07 -3.84
C GLU A 165 21.05 5.58 -4.30
N GLU A 166 21.59 5.03 -5.39
CA GLU A 166 22.85 5.48 -6.00
C GLU A 166 22.75 6.94 -6.51
N ARG A 167 21.63 7.32 -7.14
CA ARG A 167 21.39 8.72 -7.54
C ARG A 167 21.45 9.68 -6.36
N ILE A 168 20.79 9.34 -5.25
CA ILE A 168 20.85 10.14 -4.03
C ILE A 168 22.30 10.19 -3.51
N GLY A 169 23.04 9.08 -3.55
CA GLY A 169 24.46 9.04 -3.21
C GLY A 169 25.31 10.01 -4.03
N PHE A 170 25.09 10.07 -5.35
CA PHE A 170 25.77 11.01 -6.23
C PHE A 170 25.43 12.48 -5.93
N ASP A 171 24.18 12.80 -5.61
CA ASP A 171 23.78 14.17 -5.22
C ASP A 171 24.54 14.64 -3.96
N HIS A 172 24.77 13.75 -2.99
CA HIS A 172 25.57 14.06 -1.80
C HIS A 172 27.05 14.28 -2.14
N GLN A 173 27.63 13.43 -3.00
CA GLN A 173 29.01 13.58 -3.46
C GLN A 173 29.19 14.88 -4.24
N LEU A 174 28.25 15.23 -5.11
CA LEU A 174 28.25 16.48 -5.85
C LEU A 174 28.19 17.68 -4.92
N THR A 175 27.26 17.69 -3.96
CA THR A 175 27.14 18.76 -2.96
C THR A 175 28.42 18.92 -2.14
N ALA A 176 29.09 17.81 -1.79
CA ALA A 176 30.37 17.84 -1.09
C ALA A 176 31.48 18.45 -1.96
N LEU A 177 31.55 18.08 -3.25
CA LEU A 177 32.50 18.66 -4.20
C LEU A 177 32.23 20.14 -4.48
N GLU A 178 30.97 20.55 -4.57
CA GLU A 178 30.60 21.96 -4.73
C GLU A 178 31.01 22.79 -3.52
N ARG A 179 30.86 22.25 -2.30
CA ARG A 179 31.34 22.92 -1.08
C ARG A 179 32.85 23.07 -1.06
N THR A 180 33.59 22.02 -1.42
CA THR A 180 35.06 22.10 -1.46
C THR A 180 35.55 23.03 -2.56
N PHE A 181 34.89 23.03 -3.72
CA PHE A 181 35.16 23.96 -4.81
C PHE A 181 34.92 25.41 -4.38
N ALA A 182 33.78 25.71 -3.77
CA ALA A 182 33.48 27.05 -3.27
C ALA A 182 34.46 27.52 -2.17
N ALA A 183 34.94 26.60 -1.32
CA ALA A 183 36.00 26.91 -0.37
C ALA A 183 37.32 27.24 -1.09
N LYS A 184 37.73 26.44 -2.07
CA LYS A 184 38.94 26.69 -2.85
C LYS A 184 38.88 27.95 -3.69
N GLN A 185 37.70 28.32 -4.17
CA GLN A 185 37.52 29.57 -4.89
C GLN A 185 37.70 30.78 -3.95
N ARG A 186 37.18 30.71 -2.71
CA ARG A 186 37.45 31.75 -1.69
C ARG A 186 38.93 31.81 -1.32
N ASP A 187 39.58 30.66 -1.10
CA ASP A 187 41.02 30.60 -0.83
C ASP A 187 41.83 31.25 -1.97
N TYR A 188 41.42 31.01 -3.22
CA TYR A 188 42.05 31.60 -4.41
C TYR A 188 41.85 33.12 -4.49
N GLU A 189 40.64 33.61 -4.22
CA GLU A 189 40.33 35.05 -4.18
C GLU A 189 41.13 35.77 -3.08
N GLU A 190 41.25 35.18 -1.90
CA GLU A 190 42.07 35.70 -0.81
C GLU A 190 43.55 35.75 -1.21
N LEU A 191 44.06 34.69 -1.84
CA LEU A 191 45.45 34.65 -2.31
C LEU A 191 45.71 35.70 -3.41
N LEU A 192 44.72 35.96 -4.27
CA LEU A 192 44.83 36.99 -5.29
C LEU A 192 44.92 38.39 -4.68
N LEU A 193 44.12 38.69 -3.65
CA LEU A 193 44.19 39.94 -2.90
C LEU A 193 45.55 40.08 -2.21
N LEU A 194 46.02 39.03 -1.53
CA LEU A 194 47.32 39.01 -0.88
C LEU A 194 48.47 39.21 -1.87
N SER A 195 48.37 38.63 -3.08
CA SER A 195 49.33 38.87 -4.15
C SER A 195 49.30 40.32 -4.63
N GLY A 196 48.12 40.94 -4.69
CA GLY A 196 47.97 42.36 -4.99
C GLY A 196 48.69 43.23 -3.97
N ASP A 197 48.45 42.98 -2.68
CA ASP A 197 49.08 43.70 -1.57
C ASP A 197 50.60 43.51 -1.56
N ALA A 198 51.08 42.28 -1.79
CA ALA A 198 52.51 41.98 -1.88
C ALA A 198 53.19 42.71 -3.06
N ASN A 199 52.52 42.78 -4.22
CA ASN A 199 53.02 43.53 -5.37
C ASN A 199 53.06 45.03 -5.08
N HIS A 200 52.02 45.59 -4.45
CA HIS A 200 51.99 46.99 -4.07
C HIS A 200 53.11 47.33 -3.06
N ALA A 201 53.29 46.50 -2.03
CA ALA A 201 54.38 46.67 -1.06
C ALA A 201 55.76 46.61 -1.74
N ARG A 202 55.94 45.72 -2.72
CA ARG A 202 57.17 45.66 -3.53
C ARG A 202 57.38 46.92 -4.35
N GLU A 203 56.34 47.45 -5.00
CA GLU A 203 56.42 48.69 -5.79
C GLU A 203 56.75 49.90 -4.92
N VAL A 204 56.14 50.02 -3.74
CA VAL A 204 56.45 51.06 -2.76
C VAL A 204 57.91 50.97 -2.33
N ALA A 205 58.38 49.78 -1.94
CA ALA A 205 59.78 49.59 -1.55
C ALA A 205 60.76 49.88 -2.70
N GLN A 206 60.43 49.50 -3.93
CA GLN A 206 61.25 49.82 -5.12
C GLN A 206 61.26 51.32 -5.42
N SER A 207 60.12 51.99 -5.28
CA SER A 207 60.00 53.44 -5.46
C SER A 207 60.81 54.19 -4.40
N GLU A 208 60.71 53.80 -3.13
CA GLU A 208 61.51 54.36 -2.04
C GLU A 208 63.01 54.13 -2.25
N LEU A 209 63.40 52.92 -2.66
CA LEU A 209 64.79 52.61 -3.00
C LEU A 209 65.29 53.48 -4.15
N SER A 210 64.48 53.66 -5.20
CA SER A 210 64.82 54.55 -6.31
C SER A 210 64.94 56.00 -5.86
N HIS A 211 64.05 56.47 -4.98
CA HIS A 211 64.08 57.83 -4.45
C HIS A 211 65.35 58.08 -3.64
N VAL A 212 65.69 57.16 -2.72
CA VAL A 212 66.91 57.22 -1.91
C VAL A 212 68.15 57.16 -2.81
N ARG A 213 68.18 56.26 -3.80
CA ARG A 213 69.29 56.15 -4.74
C ARG A 213 69.51 57.44 -5.53
N ASN A 214 68.44 58.03 -6.07
CA ASN A 214 68.50 59.31 -6.78
C ASN A 214 69.00 60.44 -5.86
N GLY A 215 68.53 60.47 -4.61
CA GLY A 215 69.02 61.43 -3.60
C GLY A 215 70.53 61.28 -3.33
N TYR A 216 71.04 60.05 -3.21
CA TYR A 216 72.48 59.80 -3.07
C TYR A 216 73.29 60.25 -4.31
N GLU A 217 72.77 60.00 -5.51
CA GLU A 217 73.39 60.42 -6.76
C GLU A 217 73.41 61.95 -6.92
N GLU A 218 72.34 62.64 -6.50
CA GLU A 218 72.27 64.11 -6.45
C GLU A 218 73.25 64.70 -5.45
N GLU A 219 73.30 64.16 -4.23
CA GLU A 219 74.25 64.58 -3.19
C GLU A 219 75.70 64.35 -3.63
N ARG A 220 75.97 63.23 -4.30
CA ARG A 220 77.28 62.98 -4.92
C ARG A 220 77.59 64.02 -5.98
N ARG A 221 76.66 64.30 -6.90
CA ARG A 221 76.81 65.35 -7.93
C ARG A 221 77.06 66.72 -7.30
N ARG A 222 76.34 67.07 -6.24
CA ARG A 222 76.53 68.33 -5.51
C ARG A 222 77.91 68.41 -4.89
N ARG A 223 78.35 67.36 -4.19
CA ARG A 223 79.72 67.28 -3.62
C ARG A 223 80.80 67.37 -4.69
N ASP A 224 80.62 66.70 -5.82
CA ASP A 224 81.56 66.79 -6.94
C ASP A 224 81.61 68.20 -7.54
N LEU A 225 80.46 68.89 -7.63
CA LEU A 225 80.38 70.27 -8.10
C LEU A 225 81.11 71.22 -7.12
N GLU A 226 80.80 71.14 -5.83
CA GLU A 226 81.45 71.93 -4.78
C GLU A 226 82.96 71.68 -4.70
N LEU A 227 83.39 70.42 -4.88
CA LEU A 227 84.81 70.09 -4.94
C LEU A 227 85.47 70.73 -6.16
N ARG A 228 84.83 70.70 -7.34
CA ARG A 228 85.33 71.38 -8.54
C ARG A 228 85.42 72.89 -8.33
N GLU A 229 84.40 73.52 -7.78
CA GLU A 229 84.39 74.95 -7.46
C GLU A 229 85.51 75.32 -6.46
N ARG A 230 85.66 74.55 -5.37
CA ARG A 230 86.76 74.76 -4.42
C ARG A 230 88.13 74.57 -5.08
N HIS A 231 88.30 73.55 -5.94
CA HIS A 231 89.54 73.37 -6.70
C HIS A 231 89.83 74.54 -7.62
N GLN A 232 88.82 75.07 -8.33
CA GLN A 232 88.96 76.26 -9.18
C GLN A 232 89.34 77.49 -8.36
N MET A 233 88.70 77.71 -7.21
CA MET A 233 89.03 78.82 -6.30
C MET A 233 90.46 78.72 -5.77
N VAL A 234 90.92 77.51 -5.41
CA VAL A 234 92.31 77.27 -4.98
C VAL A 234 93.29 77.49 -6.14
N GLN A 235 92.97 77.02 -7.35
CA GLN A 235 93.79 77.26 -8.54
C GLN A 235 93.91 78.76 -8.85
N LEU A 236 92.79 79.49 -8.81
CA LEU A 236 92.77 80.94 -9.01
C LEU A 236 93.58 81.64 -7.93
N ARG A 237 93.43 81.25 -6.65
CA ARG A 237 94.23 81.79 -5.54
C ARG A 237 95.72 81.50 -5.69
N LYS A 238 96.09 80.33 -6.21
CA LYS A 238 97.49 79.97 -6.50
C LYS A 238 98.04 80.82 -7.65
N GLN A 239 97.24 81.10 -8.68
CA GLN A 239 97.63 81.99 -9.78
C GLN A 239 97.76 83.45 -9.30
N THR A 240 96.82 83.96 -8.50
CA THR A 240 96.90 85.32 -7.94
C THR A 240 98.05 85.46 -6.95
N LEU A 241 98.30 84.47 -6.09
CA LEU A 241 99.46 84.49 -5.20
C LEU A 241 100.78 84.38 -5.98
N GLY A 242 100.83 83.55 -7.02
CA GLY A 242 102.01 83.45 -7.88
C GLY A 242 102.31 84.74 -8.66
N THR A 243 101.27 85.42 -9.15
CA THR A 243 101.41 86.75 -9.78
C THR A 243 101.77 87.82 -8.76
N PHE A 244 101.15 87.81 -7.57
CA PHE A 244 101.47 88.70 -6.47
C PHE A 244 102.92 88.51 -6.00
N GLN A 245 103.40 87.28 -5.81
CA GLN A 245 104.80 87.00 -5.45
C GLN A 245 105.79 87.46 -6.53
N ARG A 246 105.44 87.32 -7.82
CA ARG A 246 106.24 87.90 -8.91
C ARG A 246 106.27 89.43 -8.84
N HIS A 247 105.12 90.06 -8.60
CA HIS A 247 105.01 91.51 -8.42
C HIS A 247 105.69 92.00 -7.14
N GLU A 248 105.65 91.24 -6.04
CA GLU A 248 106.32 91.56 -4.78
C GLU A 248 107.82 91.35 -4.89
N SER A 249 108.29 90.33 -5.61
CA SER A 249 109.71 90.18 -5.94
C SER A 249 110.20 91.34 -6.82
N ALA A 250 109.35 91.84 -7.73
CA ALA A 250 109.62 93.04 -8.53
C ALA A 250 109.47 94.36 -7.73
N ARG A 251 108.66 94.39 -6.66
CA ARG A 251 108.48 95.54 -5.75
C ARG A 251 109.51 95.55 -4.62
N GLN A 252 109.98 94.42 -4.11
CA GLN A 252 111.13 94.36 -3.20
C GLN A 252 112.42 94.78 -3.92
N GLN A 253 112.48 94.72 -5.25
CA GLN A 253 113.50 95.42 -6.03
C GLN A 253 113.23 96.94 -6.23
N ASN A 254 112.06 97.46 -5.86
CA ASN A 254 111.64 98.87 -6.08
C ASN A 254 111.13 99.60 -4.82
N ILE A 255 111.31 99.07 -3.60
CA ILE A 255 111.02 99.79 -2.34
C ILE A 255 112.28 100.56 -1.93
N TYR A 256 112.61 101.55 -2.76
CA TYR A 256 113.16 102.84 -2.34
C TYR A 256 112.09 103.86 -2.80
N ASP A 257 111.69 104.78 -1.92
CA ASP A 257 110.75 105.91 -2.08
C ASP A 257 109.24 105.79 -1.73
N GLU A 258 108.95 106.33 -0.53
CA GLU A 258 108.18 107.57 -0.26
C GLU A 258 106.66 107.54 0.11
N HIS A 259 106.34 108.56 0.92
CA HIS A 259 105.30 108.91 1.92
C HIS A 259 104.05 109.62 1.31
N VAL A 260 102.78 109.41 1.75
CA VAL A 260 101.93 110.11 2.79
C VAL A 260 100.90 111.18 2.26
N PRO A 261 99.74 111.41 2.95
CA PRO A 261 98.40 111.82 2.42
C PRO A 261 97.85 113.21 2.86
N ASN A 262 96.59 113.60 2.50
CA ASN A 262 95.82 114.67 3.20
C ASN A 262 94.26 114.78 3.01
N ASP A 263 93.64 115.42 4.02
CA ASP A 263 92.27 115.90 4.42
C ASP A 263 91.41 116.73 3.41
N GLY A 264 90.15 117.21 3.60
CA GLY A 264 89.12 117.27 4.67
C GLY A 264 88.01 118.35 4.42
N GLN A 265 86.93 118.36 5.25
CA GLN A 265 86.03 119.48 5.72
C GLN A 265 84.81 120.08 4.91
N GLY A 266 83.71 120.43 5.64
CA GLY A 266 82.44 121.13 5.23
C GLY A 266 82.47 122.68 5.45
N PRO A 267 81.42 123.46 5.91
CA PRO A 267 79.95 123.28 6.06
C PRO A 267 79.02 124.58 5.84
N VAL A 268 77.69 124.48 6.08
CA VAL A 268 76.66 125.41 6.74
C VAL A 268 76.00 126.72 6.11
N ALA A 269 74.65 126.83 6.31
CA ALA A 269 73.76 127.99 6.74
C ALA A 269 72.62 128.63 5.86
N VAL A 270 71.35 128.49 6.36
CA VAL A 270 70.17 129.41 6.65
C VAL A 270 69.95 130.72 5.81
N VAL A 271 68.76 131.21 5.37
CA VAL A 271 67.64 131.91 6.10
C VAL A 271 66.41 132.28 5.19
N LYS A 272 65.19 132.34 5.77
CA LYS A 272 64.08 133.35 5.64
C LYS A 272 62.67 132.85 5.26
N SER A 273 61.71 133.32 6.07
CA SER A 273 60.31 132.92 6.17
C SER A 273 59.41 134.14 5.92
N THR A 274 58.67 134.17 4.81
CA THR A 274 57.44 134.98 4.63
C THR A 274 56.49 134.39 3.56
N THR A 275 56.62 133.10 3.25
CA THR A 275 55.80 132.39 2.24
C THR A 275 54.74 131.47 2.88
N LEU A 276 54.53 131.60 4.20
CA LEU A 276 54.07 130.53 5.10
C LEU A 276 52.57 130.20 5.12
N GLN A 277 51.70 130.93 4.43
CA GLN A 277 50.27 130.57 4.37
C GLN A 277 49.89 129.93 3.03
N ARG A 278 50.37 130.49 1.90
CA ARG A 278 50.23 129.84 0.59
C ARG A 278 51.18 128.63 0.43
N SER A 279 52.25 128.57 1.23
CA SER A 279 53.06 127.36 1.34
C SER A 279 52.40 126.29 2.20
N LYS A 280 51.52 126.59 3.17
CA LYS A 280 50.95 125.55 4.05
C LYS A 280 50.01 124.61 3.30
N GLU A 281 49.10 125.14 2.48
CA GLU A 281 48.25 124.33 1.60
C GLU A 281 49.05 123.61 0.52
N ARG A 282 50.08 124.27 -0.04
CA ARG A 282 50.98 123.65 -1.03
C ARG A 282 51.89 122.61 -0.39
N THR A 283 52.27 122.75 0.89
CA THR A 283 53.03 121.75 1.64
C THR A 283 52.15 120.61 2.09
N GLU A 284 50.87 120.83 2.40
CA GLU A 284 49.93 119.75 2.71
C GLU A 284 49.55 118.94 1.47
N GLN A 285 49.36 119.60 0.33
CA GLN A 285 49.21 118.90 -0.95
C GLN A 285 50.50 118.16 -1.32
N ARG A 286 51.67 118.77 -1.08
CA ARG A 286 52.97 118.14 -1.35
C ARG A 286 53.29 117.01 -0.37
N THR A 287 52.89 117.08 0.89
CA THR A 287 53.05 115.94 1.83
C THR A 287 52.08 114.82 1.49
N LYS A 288 50.86 115.11 1.04
CA LYS A 288 49.95 114.10 0.48
C LYS A 288 50.55 113.45 -0.77
N ILE A 289 51.09 114.25 -1.68
CA ILE A 289 51.81 113.74 -2.87
C ILE A 289 53.03 112.91 -2.45
N ASP A 290 53.83 113.34 -1.47
CA ASP A 290 54.99 112.58 -0.98
C ASP A 290 54.57 111.26 -0.30
N ILE A 291 53.42 111.24 0.39
CA ILE A 291 52.85 110.02 0.98
C ILE A 291 52.40 109.06 -0.12
N PHE A 292 51.68 109.55 -1.13
CA PHE A 292 51.29 108.74 -2.28
C PHE A 292 52.53 108.28 -3.06
N GLU A 293 53.53 109.14 -3.26
CA GLU A 293 54.76 108.80 -3.97
C GLU A 293 55.59 107.76 -3.21
N ARG A 294 55.65 107.83 -1.87
CA ARG A 294 56.27 106.77 -1.05
C ARG A 294 55.50 105.46 -1.13
N ALA A 295 54.16 105.52 -1.07
CA ALA A 295 53.32 104.33 -1.22
C ALA A 295 53.49 103.70 -2.61
N PHE A 296 53.51 104.52 -3.66
CA PHE A 296 53.75 104.09 -5.03
C PHE A 296 55.16 103.55 -5.23
N ARG A 297 56.19 104.17 -4.65
CA ARG A 297 57.56 103.65 -4.72
C ARG A 297 57.67 102.29 -4.03
N LYS A 298 56.97 102.10 -2.91
CA LYS A 298 56.89 100.80 -2.23
C LYS A 298 56.16 99.74 -3.06
N ILE A 299 55.08 100.11 -3.75
CA ILE A 299 54.38 99.22 -4.69
C ILE A 299 55.29 98.90 -5.89
N LYS A 300 56.01 99.89 -6.42
CA LYS A 300 56.95 99.78 -7.54
C LYS A 300 58.12 98.83 -7.20
N GLU A 301 58.67 98.96 -6.01
CA GLU A 301 59.72 98.10 -5.49
C GLU A 301 59.21 96.67 -5.21
N ALA A 302 57.99 96.52 -4.66
CA ALA A 302 57.42 95.20 -4.37
C ALA A 302 56.97 94.44 -5.63
N THR A 303 56.50 95.16 -6.66
CA THR A 303 56.06 94.57 -7.93
C THR A 303 57.19 94.47 -8.96
N GLY A 304 58.28 95.21 -8.78
CA GLY A 304 59.47 95.22 -9.65
C GLY A 304 59.25 95.89 -11.01
N VAL A 305 58.24 96.76 -11.12
CA VAL A 305 57.74 97.29 -12.41
C VAL A 305 58.15 98.75 -12.60
N SER A 306 58.52 99.17 -13.82
CA SER A 306 59.07 100.52 -14.05
C SER A 306 58.02 101.60 -14.35
N ASP A 307 56.86 101.21 -14.88
CA ASP A 307 55.79 102.12 -15.31
C ASP A 307 54.48 101.90 -14.54
N VAL A 308 53.75 102.98 -14.25
CA VAL A 308 52.50 102.97 -13.48
C VAL A 308 51.40 102.21 -14.23
N ASN A 309 51.34 102.34 -15.55
CA ASN A 309 50.35 101.61 -16.36
C ASN A 309 50.60 100.10 -16.34
N GLU A 310 51.85 99.65 -16.25
CA GLU A 310 52.20 98.24 -16.16
C GLU A 310 51.84 97.66 -14.78
N VAL A 311 51.96 98.46 -13.70
CA VAL A 311 51.44 98.09 -12.36
C VAL A 311 49.92 97.90 -12.40
N ILE A 312 49.18 98.83 -13.01
CA ILE A 312 47.72 98.76 -13.12
C ILE A 312 47.29 97.52 -13.93
N GLN A 313 47.93 97.27 -15.07
CA GLN A 313 47.62 96.08 -15.89
C GLN A 313 47.93 94.79 -15.14
N LYS A 314 49.06 94.70 -14.42
CA LYS A 314 49.36 93.51 -13.61
C LYS A 314 48.36 93.32 -12.49
N ILE A 315 47.91 94.37 -11.80
CA ILE A 315 46.87 94.26 -10.78
C ILE A 315 45.57 93.73 -11.38
N ILE A 316 45.13 94.25 -12.53
CA ILE A 316 43.89 93.81 -13.19
C ILE A 316 43.98 92.34 -13.64
N VAL A 317 45.11 91.94 -14.24
CA VAL A 317 45.32 90.55 -14.64
C VAL A 317 45.42 89.64 -13.41
N GLN A 318 46.11 90.09 -12.36
CA GLN A 318 46.29 89.33 -11.13
C GLN A 318 44.96 89.18 -10.37
N GLU A 319 44.09 90.19 -10.38
CA GLU A 319 42.74 90.13 -9.80
C GLU A 319 41.94 88.97 -10.41
N SER A 320 41.92 88.84 -11.74
CA SER A 320 41.25 87.71 -12.41
C SER A 320 41.84 86.35 -12.02
N THR A 321 43.18 86.26 -11.87
CA THR A 321 43.83 85.01 -11.42
C THR A 321 43.54 84.70 -9.96
N THR A 322 43.44 85.73 -9.10
CA THR A 322 43.09 85.57 -7.68
C THR A 322 41.64 85.16 -7.53
N GLU A 323 40.73 85.71 -8.33
CA GLU A 323 39.32 85.34 -8.32
C GLU A 323 39.14 83.88 -8.78
N ASN A 324 39.85 83.46 -9.84
CA ASN A 324 39.85 82.07 -10.28
C ASN A 324 40.43 81.12 -9.20
N LEU A 325 41.54 81.49 -8.54
CA LEU A 325 42.11 80.71 -7.44
C LEU A 325 41.17 80.64 -6.23
N MET A 326 40.46 81.72 -5.90
CA MET A 326 39.45 81.72 -4.83
C MET A 326 38.27 80.82 -5.20
N SER A 327 37.81 80.86 -6.46
CA SER A 327 36.77 79.94 -6.95
C SER A 327 37.23 78.49 -6.85
N LEU A 328 38.44 78.18 -7.32
CA LEU A 328 39.00 76.82 -7.27
C LEU A 328 39.17 76.34 -5.83
N THR A 329 39.55 77.23 -4.92
CA THR A 329 39.67 76.93 -3.49
C THR A 329 38.29 76.61 -2.91
N ARG A 330 37.26 77.37 -3.27
CA ARG A 330 35.88 77.14 -2.85
C ARG A 330 35.34 75.80 -3.35
N ASP A 331 35.58 75.49 -4.63
CA ASP A 331 35.14 74.23 -5.25
C ASP A 331 35.86 73.02 -4.65
N ASN A 332 37.16 73.13 -4.38
CA ASN A 332 37.93 72.09 -3.71
C ASN A 332 37.48 71.89 -2.26
N GLN A 333 37.15 72.97 -1.55
CA GLN A 333 36.60 72.91 -0.20
C GLN A 333 35.24 72.19 -0.17
N GLN A 334 34.34 72.51 -1.12
CA GLN A 334 33.07 71.80 -1.26
C GLN A 334 33.26 70.33 -1.60
N LYS A 335 34.22 69.98 -2.48
CA LYS A 335 34.54 68.58 -2.78
C LYS A 335 35.07 67.83 -1.56
N ILE A 336 35.92 68.45 -0.74
CA ILE A 336 36.41 67.86 0.51
C ILE A 336 35.26 67.60 1.47
N GLU A 337 34.35 68.55 1.63
CA GLU A 337 33.17 68.39 2.49
C GLU A 337 32.27 67.24 2.00
N ALA A 338 31.93 67.20 0.71
CA ALA A 338 31.15 66.12 0.11
C ALA A 338 31.81 64.74 0.26
N LEU A 339 33.12 64.65 0.01
CA LEU A 339 33.88 63.40 0.20
C LEU A 339 33.96 63.01 1.69
N SER A 340 34.04 63.98 2.60
CA SER A 340 34.03 63.71 4.04
C SER A 340 32.68 63.17 4.50
N GLU A 341 31.58 63.69 3.97
CA GLU A 341 30.22 63.25 4.27
C GLU A 341 29.97 61.85 3.72
N GLN A 342 30.40 61.57 2.48
CA GLN A 342 30.37 60.22 1.92
C GLN A 342 31.21 59.23 2.74
N LYS A 343 32.41 59.65 3.20
CA LYS A 343 33.25 58.81 4.07
C LYS A 343 32.57 58.50 5.41
N VAL A 344 31.88 59.46 6.01
CA VAL A 344 31.10 59.25 7.24
C VAL A 344 29.92 58.32 6.96
N GLY A 345 29.17 58.54 5.87
CA GLY A 345 28.07 57.67 5.46
C GLY A 345 28.51 56.22 5.24
N ILE A 346 29.59 56.01 4.49
CA ILE A 346 30.16 54.67 4.26
C ILE A 346 30.66 54.07 5.57
N LYS A 347 31.29 54.83 6.46
CA LYS A 347 31.71 54.34 7.78
C LYS A 347 30.53 53.88 8.62
N MET A 348 29.45 54.67 8.69
CA MET A 348 28.24 54.27 9.41
C MET A 348 27.63 53.02 8.80
N HIS A 349 27.59 52.92 7.47
CA HIS A 349 27.06 51.73 6.80
C HIS A 349 27.94 50.50 7.04
N VAL A 350 29.26 50.68 7.10
CA VAL A 350 30.20 49.61 7.49
C VAL A 350 30.03 49.23 8.95
N GLU A 351 29.80 50.16 9.86
CA GLU A 351 29.48 49.86 11.26
C GLU A 351 28.15 49.12 11.37
N GLU A 352 27.10 49.59 10.68
CA GLU A 352 25.82 48.90 10.59
C GLU A 352 25.97 47.49 10.03
N VAL A 353 26.78 47.27 9.00
CA VAL A 353 27.03 45.93 8.44
C VAL A 353 27.92 45.09 9.36
N LYS A 354 28.90 45.68 10.04
CA LYS A 354 29.76 44.97 11.01
C LYS A 354 28.98 44.54 12.25
N TYR A 355 28.04 45.36 12.71
CA TYR A 355 27.21 45.09 13.88
C TYR A 355 25.86 44.43 13.54
N SER A 356 25.41 44.44 12.27
CA SER A 356 24.24 43.67 11.78
C SER A 356 24.61 42.38 11.04
N GLY A 357 25.89 42.17 10.73
CA GLY A 357 26.48 40.90 10.27
C GLY A 357 26.47 39.82 11.37
N PRO A 358 26.90 38.57 11.07
CA PRO A 358 26.47 37.33 11.75
C PRO A 358 26.80 37.21 13.26
N GLY A 359 27.43 38.19 13.87
CA GLY A 359 27.81 38.21 15.29
C GLY A 359 26.77 38.83 16.23
N GLY A 360 25.72 39.48 15.73
CA GLY A 360 24.68 40.07 16.57
C GLY A 360 23.71 39.01 17.11
N GLY A 361 23.76 38.71 18.41
CA GLY A 361 23.00 37.64 19.09
C GLY A 361 21.46 37.65 18.92
N HIS A 362 20.88 38.65 18.26
CA HIS A 362 19.46 38.69 17.92
C HIS A 362 19.08 37.69 16.82
N ARG A 363 19.92 37.48 15.79
CA ARG A 363 19.66 36.44 14.78
C ARG A 363 19.79 35.05 15.36
N ARG A 364 20.73 34.84 16.29
CA ARG A 364 20.89 33.55 16.97
C ARG A 364 19.67 33.21 17.83
N LYS A 365 19.16 34.17 18.62
CA LYS A 365 17.89 34.00 19.34
C LYS A 365 16.69 33.73 18.42
N LEU A 366 16.67 34.33 17.22
CA LEU A 366 15.62 34.08 16.24
C LEU A 366 15.74 32.68 15.64
N VAL A 367 16.96 32.24 15.32
CA VAL A 367 17.26 30.87 14.89
C VAL A 367 16.89 29.88 16.00
N ASP A 368 17.32 30.09 17.24
CA ASP A 368 16.97 29.26 18.39
C ASP A 368 15.44 29.20 18.59
N LYS A 369 14.72 30.31 18.37
CA LYS A 369 13.26 30.35 18.41
C LYS A 369 12.62 29.54 17.28
N HIS A 370 13.17 29.62 16.07
CA HIS A 370 12.70 28.83 14.94
C HIS A 370 13.04 27.34 15.09
N GLU A 371 14.21 27.01 15.64
CA GLU A 371 14.62 25.65 15.99
C GLU A 371 13.70 25.08 17.07
N ALA A 372 13.38 25.85 18.11
CA ALA A 372 12.42 25.45 19.13
C ALA A 372 10.99 25.27 18.56
N GLN A 373 10.56 26.15 17.65
CA GLN A 373 9.28 25.99 16.94
C GLN A 373 9.27 24.74 16.06
N LEU A 374 10.37 24.47 15.36
CA LEU A 374 10.53 23.30 14.51
C LEU A 374 10.54 22.01 15.34
N ALA A 375 11.26 21.98 16.46
CA ALA A 375 11.26 20.86 17.40
C ALA A 375 9.86 20.60 17.98
N SER A 376 9.14 21.65 18.38
CA SER A 376 7.76 21.54 18.88
C SER A 376 6.79 21.04 17.79
N ALA A 377 6.92 21.54 16.56
CA ALA A 377 6.13 21.09 15.42
C ALA A 377 6.42 19.63 15.07
N ALA A 378 7.68 19.21 15.08
CA ALA A 378 8.10 17.84 14.85
C ALA A 378 7.56 16.88 15.93
N ALA A 379 7.65 17.25 17.20
CA ALA A 379 7.08 16.48 18.31
C ALA A 379 5.55 16.35 18.19
N ARG A 380 4.86 17.41 17.76
CA ARG A 380 3.41 17.37 17.51
C ARG A 380 3.06 16.46 16.33
N LEU A 381 3.85 16.50 15.25
CA LEU A 381 3.69 15.63 14.10
C LEU A 381 3.87 14.16 14.49
N GLU A 382 4.89 13.83 15.29
CA GLU A 382 5.12 12.44 15.73
C GLU A 382 3.98 11.93 16.61
N ARG A 383 3.48 12.76 17.56
CA ARG A 383 2.29 12.40 18.35
C ARG A 383 1.07 12.15 17.47
N CYS A 384 0.84 12.99 16.45
CA CYS A 384 -0.26 12.79 15.50
C CYS A 384 -0.06 11.52 14.65
N ARG A 385 1.17 11.23 14.23
CA ARG A 385 1.55 10.03 13.48
C ARG A 385 1.28 8.76 14.27
N ILE A 386 1.74 8.68 15.53
CA ILE A 386 1.50 7.54 16.42
C ILE A 386 0.00 7.34 16.65
N LYS A 387 -0.75 8.42 16.92
CA LYS A 387 -2.23 8.37 17.06
C LYS A 387 -2.90 7.85 15.78
N HIS A 388 -2.46 8.31 14.62
CA HIS A 388 -2.98 7.86 13.34
C HIS A 388 -2.66 6.38 13.08
N GLU A 389 -1.44 5.92 13.36
CA GLU A 389 -1.08 4.49 13.24
C GLU A 389 -1.91 3.61 14.18
N ARG A 390 -2.18 4.08 15.42
CA ARG A 390 -3.09 3.38 16.34
C ARG A 390 -4.51 3.31 15.78
N LEU A 391 -5.06 4.42 15.30
CA LEU A 391 -6.39 4.47 14.70
C LEU A 391 -6.48 3.58 13.46
N THR A 392 -5.48 3.60 12.59
CA THR A 392 -5.41 2.75 11.40
C THR A 392 -5.39 1.27 11.77
N ARG A 393 -4.62 0.87 12.79
CA ARG A 393 -4.65 -0.52 13.31
C ARG A 393 -6.03 -0.92 13.83
N MET A 394 -6.69 -0.05 14.59
CA MET A 394 -8.06 -0.30 15.07
C MET A 394 -9.06 -0.41 13.91
N VAL A 395 -8.99 0.46 12.91
CA VAL A 395 -9.86 0.41 11.73
C VAL A 395 -9.65 -0.88 10.93
N ILE A 396 -8.41 -1.34 10.78
CA ILE A 396 -8.11 -2.64 10.14
C ILE A 396 -8.72 -3.80 10.94
N ALA A 397 -8.58 -3.78 12.28
CA ALA A 397 -9.17 -4.80 13.14
C ALA A 397 -10.70 -4.83 13.05
N VAL A 398 -11.35 -3.64 13.06
CA VAL A 398 -12.80 -3.51 12.88
C VAL A 398 -13.22 -4.04 11.50
N LYS A 399 -12.51 -3.68 10.42
CA LYS A 399 -12.78 -4.20 9.07
C LYS A 399 -12.69 -5.72 9.00
N ALA A 400 -11.65 -6.30 9.60
CA ALA A 400 -11.48 -7.74 9.68
C ALA A 400 -12.61 -8.42 10.49
N GLY A 401 -13.01 -7.81 11.61
CA GLY A 401 -14.14 -8.29 12.41
C GLY A 401 -15.48 -8.24 11.67
N VAL A 402 -15.77 -7.13 10.97
CA VAL A 402 -16.96 -6.97 10.14
C VAL A 402 -16.96 -7.98 8.98
N LYS A 403 -15.81 -8.23 8.33
CA LYS A 403 -15.68 -9.25 7.30
C LYS A 403 -15.96 -10.65 7.84
N HIS A 404 -15.35 -11.00 8.97
CA HIS A 404 -15.55 -12.31 9.58
C HIS A 404 -17.00 -12.52 10.03
N LEU A 405 -17.67 -11.46 10.51
CA LEU A 405 -19.11 -11.51 10.80
C LEU A 405 -19.93 -11.69 9.51
N GLN A 406 -19.58 -10.99 8.44
CA GLN A 406 -20.22 -11.13 7.13
C GLN A 406 -20.09 -12.57 6.60
N ASP A 407 -18.88 -13.15 6.63
CA ASP A 407 -18.59 -14.51 6.18
C ASP A 407 -19.39 -15.56 6.99
N LYS A 408 -19.54 -15.37 8.31
CA LYS A 408 -20.35 -16.26 9.16
C LYS A 408 -21.85 -16.15 8.88
N LEU A 409 -22.32 -14.96 8.52
CA LEU A 409 -23.73 -14.70 8.24
C LEU A 409 -24.13 -15.07 6.82
N ASP A 410 -23.19 -15.21 5.88
CA ASP A 410 -23.50 -15.50 4.48
C ASP A 410 -24.31 -16.79 4.31
N GLY A 411 -24.13 -17.80 5.16
CA GLY A 411 -24.92 -19.04 5.12
C GLY A 411 -26.41 -18.88 5.47
N VAL A 412 -26.78 -17.85 6.25
CA VAL A 412 -28.18 -17.58 6.65
C VAL A 412 -28.73 -16.31 5.96
N ARG A 413 -27.87 -15.57 5.27
CA ARG A 413 -28.20 -14.29 4.63
C ARG A 413 -29.28 -14.43 3.57
N GLU A 414 -29.23 -15.48 2.76
CA GLU A 414 -30.25 -15.73 1.71
C GLU A 414 -31.62 -16.06 2.31
N GLU A 415 -31.68 -16.78 3.44
CA GLU A 415 -32.92 -17.13 4.15
C GLU A 415 -33.56 -15.97 4.91
N LEU A 416 -32.76 -14.92 5.18
CA LEU A 416 -33.16 -13.72 5.92
C LEU A 416 -33.36 -12.51 4.98
N GLY A 417 -33.21 -12.68 3.67
CA GLY A 417 -33.41 -11.61 2.67
C GLY A 417 -32.33 -10.52 2.69
N GLY A 418 -31.16 -10.80 3.28
CA GLY A 418 -30.07 -9.84 3.42
C GLY A 418 -29.34 -9.57 2.11
N ARG A 419 -28.91 -8.32 1.88
CA ARG A 419 -28.11 -7.97 0.70
C ARG A 419 -26.63 -8.25 0.95
N HIS A 420 -25.96 -8.90 0.01
CA HIS A 420 -24.51 -9.06 0.05
C HIS A 420 -23.83 -7.81 -0.52
N ILE A 421 -23.22 -7.00 0.35
CA ILE A 421 -22.52 -5.77 -0.03
C ILE A 421 -21.01 -6.03 0.04
N GLN A 422 -20.27 -5.66 -1.01
CA GLN A 422 -18.82 -5.79 -1.01
C GLN A 422 -18.18 -4.89 0.05
N LEU A 423 -17.25 -5.44 0.82
CA LEU A 423 -16.52 -4.71 1.85
C LEU A 423 -15.43 -3.83 1.22
N THR A 424 -15.66 -2.53 1.20
CA THR A 424 -14.70 -1.48 0.82
C THR A 424 -14.65 -0.43 1.92
N ASP A 425 -13.60 0.38 1.96
CA ASP A 425 -13.38 1.38 3.01
C ASP A 425 -14.60 2.30 3.25
N ALA A 426 -15.29 2.70 2.18
CA ALA A 426 -16.51 3.51 2.24
C ALA A 426 -17.78 2.71 2.61
N THR A 427 -17.81 1.39 2.37
CA THR A 427 -18.98 0.54 2.60
C THR A 427 -18.91 -0.26 3.91
N THR A 428 -17.78 -0.23 4.63
CA THR A 428 -17.60 -0.90 5.95
C THR A 428 -18.76 -0.68 6.92
N PHE A 429 -19.17 0.58 7.09
CA PHE A 429 -20.30 0.95 7.95
C PHE A 429 -21.63 0.37 7.45
N ARG A 430 -21.86 0.38 6.13
CA ARG A 430 -23.08 -0.19 5.53
C ARG A 430 -23.15 -1.71 5.68
N VAL A 431 -22.02 -2.39 5.50
CA VAL A 431 -21.92 -3.85 5.73
C VAL A 431 -22.16 -4.19 7.20
N MET A 432 -21.63 -3.39 8.12
CA MET A 432 -21.85 -3.57 9.56
C MET A 432 -23.34 -3.42 9.93
N ALA A 433 -24.02 -2.39 9.40
CA ALA A 433 -25.44 -2.17 9.64
C ALA A 433 -26.32 -3.32 9.08
N GLU A 434 -26.01 -3.83 7.88
CA GLU A 434 -26.70 -5.00 7.32
C GLU A 434 -26.45 -6.27 8.16
N ASN A 435 -25.22 -6.47 8.63
CA ASN A 435 -24.92 -7.59 9.53
C ASN A 435 -25.67 -7.48 10.86
N GLU A 436 -25.87 -6.28 11.39
CA GLU A 436 -26.66 -6.02 12.60
C GLU A 436 -28.15 -6.38 12.40
N ILE A 437 -28.74 -5.97 11.28
CA ILE A 437 -30.13 -6.30 10.93
C ILE A 437 -30.33 -7.83 10.84
N ILE A 438 -29.42 -8.52 10.16
CA ILE A 438 -29.47 -9.98 10.01
C ILE A 438 -29.32 -10.68 11.37
N MET A 439 -28.40 -10.21 12.21
CA MET A 439 -28.20 -10.74 13.56
C MET A 439 -29.43 -10.52 14.45
N ALA A 440 -30.07 -9.36 14.35
CA ALA A 440 -31.29 -9.07 15.11
C ALA A 440 -32.45 -9.99 14.71
N GLU A 441 -32.63 -10.22 13.40
CA GLU A 441 -33.66 -11.14 12.90
C GLU A 441 -33.34 -12.60 13.26
N LEU A 442 -32.07 -13.01 13.18
CA LEU A 442 -31.62 -14.33 13.62
C LEU A 442 -31.91 -14.53 15.12
N MET A 443 -31.60 -13.52 15.95
CA MET A 443 -31.90 -13.53 17.38
C MET A 443 -33.41 -13.59 17.66
N ALA A 444 -34.25 -12.92 16.85
CA ALA A 444 -35.69 -13.01 16.95
C ALA A 444 -36.20 -14.43 16.62
N ARG A 445 -35.69 -15.05 15.55
CA ARG A 445 -36.02 -16.45 15.20
C ARG A 445 -35.57 -17.44 16.27
N ILE A 446 -34.36 -17.25 16.83
CA ILE A 446 -33.87 -18.09 17.93
C ILE A 446 -34.75 -17.92 19.17
N ARG A 447 -35.16 -16.69 19.52
CA ARG A 447 -36.08 -16.45 20.65
C ARG A 447 -37.42 -17.17 20.46
N VAL A 448 -38.01 -17.11 19.27
CA VAL A 448 -39.25 -17.84 18.96
C VAL A 448 -39.02 -19.37 19.03
N ALA A 449 -37.88 -19.86 18.57
CA ALA A 449 -37.52 -21.27 18.68
C ALA A 449 -37.31 -21.72 20.14
N THR A 450 -36.65 -20.91 20.96
CA THR A 450 -36.45 -21.17 22.40
C THR A 450 -37.75 -21.03 23.17
N ASP A 451 -38.65 -20.12 22.80
CA ASP A 451 -39.97 -19.98 23.41
C ASP A 451 -40.84 -21.21 23.07
N ASN A 452 -40.73 -21.73 21.84
CA ASN A 452 -41.36 -22.99 21.45
C ASN A 452 -40.75 -24.21 22.16
N GLU A 453 -39.43 -24.29 22.33
CA GLU A 453 -38.77 -25.32 23.15
C GLU A 453 -39.11 -25.18 24.64
N SER A 454 -39.23 -23.96 25.17
CA SER A 454 -39.64 -23.70 26.55
C SER A 454 -41.09 -24.09 26.78
N ASN A 455 -41.98 -23.93 25.79
CA ASN A 455 -43.34 -24.47 25.85
C ASN A 455 -43.41 -26.00 25.80
N ILE A 456 -42.41 -26.66 25.20
CA ILE A 456 -42.27 -28.13 25.21
C ILE A 456 -41.59 -28.62 26.52
N THR A 457 -40.71 -27.80 27.12
CA THR A 457 -39.92 -28.14 28.32
C THR A 457 -40.44 -27.51 29.62
N ASN A 458 -41.56 -26.78 29.60
CA ASN A 458 -42.29 -26.28 30.78
C ASN A 458 -42.86 -27.39 31.69
N GLY A 459 -42.46 -28.65 31.49
CA GLY A 459 -42.56 -29.74 32.45
C GLY A 459 -41.32 -29.94 33.35
N ALA A 460 -40.18 -29.28 33.11
CA ALA A 460 -38.96 -29.54 33.88
C ALA A 460 -38.03 -28.31 34.03
N ALA A 461 -38.17 -27.68 35.20
CA ALA A 461 -37.13 -27.02 36.01
C ALA A 461 -36.22 -25.94 35.38
N ARG A 462 -36.39 -24.72 35.89
CA ARG A 462 -35.41 -23.62 35.86
C ARG A 462 -34.14 -23.99 36.65
N SER A 463 -32.97 -23.93 36.01
CA SER A 463 -31.67 -23.76 36.67
C SER A 463 -30.64 -23.17 35.70
N THR A 464 -30.59 -21.85 35.59
CA THR A 464 -29.65 -21.11 34.74
C THR A 464 -28.40 -20.68 35.51
N ASP A 465 -27.64 -21.63 36.08
CA ASP A 465 -26.35 -21.34 36.74
C ASP A 465 -25.27 -22.42 36.50
N VAL A 466 -25.54 -23.48 35.73
CA VAL A 466 -24.65 -24.66 35.64
C VAL A 466 -23.76 -24.67 34.38
N HIS A 467 -24.01 -23.82 33.38
CA HIS A 467 -23.34 -23.98 32.09
C HIS A 467 -21.89 -23.48 32.02
N GLU A 468 -21.45 -22.59 32.90
CA GLU A 468 -20.09 -22.03 32.81
C GLU A 468 -19.01 -22.99 33.33
N ILE A 469 -19.33 -23.77 34.37
CA ILE A 469 -18.40 -24.72 35.01
C ILE A 469 -18.18 -25.97 34.13
N ASP A 470 -19.22 -26.46 33.46
CA ASP A 470 -19.09 -27.63 32.58
C ASP A 470 -18.40 -27.30 31.24
N LEU A 471 -18.54 -26.06 30.74
CA LEU A 471 -17.79 -25.57 29.58
C LEU A 471 -16.27 -25.48 29.86
N LEU A 472 -15.89 -25.18 31.10
CA LEU A 472 -14.49 -25.14 31.56
C LEU A 472 -13.89 -26.55 31.72
N ARG A 473 -14.68 -27.55 32.14
CA ARG A 473 -14.23 -28.95 32.23
C ARG A 473 -14.04 -29.63 30.87
N ALA A 474 -14.86 -29.29 29.87
CA ALA A 474 -14.82 -29.93 28.57
C ALA A 474 -13.60 -29.54 27.70
N ARG A 475 -12.83 -28.50 28.09
CA ARG A 475 -11.71 -27.97 27.29
C ARG A 475 -10.47 -27.63 28.13
N PRO A 476 -9.74 -28.65 28.63
CA PRO A 476 -8.63 -28.47 29.57
C PRO A 476 -7.40 -27.73 28.99
N TYR A 477 -7.33 -27.53 27.67
CA TYR A 477 -6.21 -26.84 26.99
C TYR A 477 -6.54 -25.40 26.55
N ASN A 478 -7.77 -24.93 26.72
CA ASN A 478 -8.14 -23.55 26.43
C ASN A 478 -7.93 -22.68 27.67
N GLN A 479 -6.68 -22.37 28.01
CA GLN A 479 -6.40 -21.27 28.93
C GLN A 479 -6.77 -19.95 28.27
N ARG A 480 -7.82 -19.30 28.77
CA ARG A 480 -8.09 -17.90 28.46
C ARG A 480 -6.92 -17.09 29.05
N ILE A 481 -6.17 -16.44 28.17
CA ILE A 481 -5.17 -15.46 28.58
C ILE A 481 -5.96 -14.23 28.99
N ASP A 482 -6.01 -13.95 30.28
CA ASP A 482 -6.44 -12.64 30.76
C ASP A 482 -5.38 -11.63 30.30
N LEU A 483 -5.68 -10.99 29.18
CA LEU A 483 -5.00 -9.76 28.80
C LEU A 483 -5.25 -8.79 29.95
N PRO A 484 -4.21 -8.10 30.47
CA PRO A 484 -4.43 -7.03 31.42
C PRO A 484 -5.39 -6.06 30.74
N LEU A 485 -6.64 -6.01 31.21
CA LEU A 485 -7.43 -4.83 31.03
C LEU A 485 -6.59 -3.76 31.72
N LEU A 486 -5.97 -2.93 30.88
CA LEU A 486 -5.39 -1.67 31.30
C LEU A 486 -6.60 -0.92 31.89
N ASP A 487 -6.74 -0.98 33.22
CA ASP A 487 -7.57 -0.06 33.98
C ASP A 487 -6.96 1.34 33.76
N GLU A 488 -7.20 1.91 32.59
CA GLU A 488 -7.14 3.34 32.39
C GLU A 488 -8.50 3.87 32.85
N GLU A 489 -8.58 4.17 34.15
CA GLU A 489 -9.60 5.05 34.71
C GLU A 489 -9.70 6.29 33.79
N TRP A 490 -10.82 6.38 33.06
CA TRP A 490 -11.16 7.55 32.29
C TRP A 490 -11.69 8.62 33.23
N ASP A 491 -10.81 9.51 33.68
CA ASP A 491 -11.26 10.77 34.24
C ASP A 491 -11.62 11.77 33.15
N ARG A 492 -12.85 12.27 33.28
CA ARG A 492 -13.50 13.29 32.46
C ARG A 492 -12.93 14.67 32.81
N ASP A 493 -11.66 14.90 32.52
CA ASP A 493 -11.12 16.21 32.17
C ASP A 493 -9.64 16.03 31.76
N GLY A 494 -9.32 16.37 30.51
CA GLY A 494 -8.04 16.08 29.88
C GLY A 494 -6.86 16.93 30.37
N LEU A 495 -6.40 16.71 31.61
CA LEU A 495 -5.15 17.17 32.24
C LEU A 495 -4.92 16.24 33.45
N LEU A 496 -3.85 15.47 33.67
CA LEU A 496 -2.40 15.72 33.75
C LEU A 496 -1.75 14.31 33.91
N LYS A 497 -0.46 14.04 33.68
CA LYS A 497 0.64 14.32 34.61
C LYS A 497 1.97 14.02 33.90
N ASP A 498 2.88 14.99 33.89
CA ASP A 498 4.29 14.77 33.60
C ASP A 498 4.84 13.78 34.64
N ASN A 499 4.96 12.51 34.25
CA ASN A 499 5.86 11.58 34.91
C ASN A 499 7.12 11.50 34.03
N ASP A 500 8.08 12.35 34.37
CA ASP A 500 9.46 12.40 33.87
C ASP A 500 10.26 11.15 34.31
N ASP A 501 9.74 9.95 34.05
CA ASP A 501 10.45 8.69 34.30
C ASP A 501 10.28 7.66 33.17
N PHE A 502 9.85 8.09 31.98
CA PHE A 502 9.91 7.25 30.78
C PHE A 502 11.23 7.50 30.03
N LYS A 503 12.33 6.97 30.58
CA LYS A 503 13.55 6.78 29.80
C LYS A 503 13.20 6.03 28.53
N GLY A 504 13.64 6.56 27.39
CA GLY A 504 13.47 5.93 26.09
C GLY A 504 13.98 4.50 26.07
N GLU A 505 13.06 3.55 26.14
CA GLU A 505 13.26 2.22 25.57
C GLU A 505 12.90 2.34 24.09
N VAL A 506 13.96 2.48 23.30
CA VAL A 506 13.99 2.06 21.91
C VAL A 506 13.40 0.65 21.85
N ASP A 507 12.50 0.39 20.90
CA ASP A 507 11.94 -0.93 20.62
C ASP A 507 13.06 -1.99 20.54
N ASP A 508 13.33 -2.63 21.66
CA ASP A 508 14.29 -3.71 21.80
C ASP A 508 13.56 -4.97 21.31
N GLU A 509 13.87 -5.37 20.08
CA GLU A 509 13.38 -6.61 19.47
C GLU A 509 13.39 -7.77 20.49
N LEU A 510 12.27 -8.50 20.58
CA LEU A 510 12.10 -9.68 21.41
C LEU A 510 13.08 -10.78 20.99
N THR A 511 14.29 -10.70 21.52
CA THR A 511 15.33 -11.71 21.35
C THR A 511 14.93 -13.00 22.09
N ARG A 512 15.21 -14.14 21.45
CA ARG A 512 14.92 -15.50 21.96
C ARG A 512 15.38 -15.72 23.40
N GLU A 513 16.47 -15.08 23.82
CA GLU A 513 16.99 -15.15 25.19
C GLU A 513 16.12 -14.39 26.21
N LYS A 514 15.58 -13.21 25.86
CA LYS A 514 14.67 -12.47 26.74
C LYS A 514 13.34 -13.21 26.92
N VAL A 515 12.80 -13.81 25.85
CA VAL A 515 11.61 -14.67 25.94
C VAL A 515 11.87 -15.89 26.81
N LYS A 516 13.03 -16.54 26.66
CA LYS A 516 13.43 -17.69 27.49
C LYS A 516 13.61 -17.32 28.96
N LYS A 517 14.10 -16.10 29.24
CA LYS A 517 14.27 -15.58 30.61
C LYS A 517 12.92 -15.23 31.26
N ALA A 518 12.02 -14.61 30.50
CA ALA A 518 10.65 -14.32 30.93
C ALA A 518 9.85 -15.61 31.18
N SER A 519 9.93 -16.60 30.28
CA SER A 519 9.28 -17.90 30.48
C SER A 519 9.84 -18.65 31.69
N SER A 520 11.15 -18.59 31.91
CA SER A 520 11.79 -19.18 33.10
C SER A 520 11.35 -18.49 34.39
N GLN A 521 11.16 -17.17 34.40
CA GLN A 521 10.66 -16.45 35.57
C GLN A 521 9.21 -16.79 35.90
N ILE A 522 8.36 -16.98 34.87
CA ILE A 522 6.97 -17.40 35.05
C ILE A 522 6.90 -18.80 35.67
N LEU A 523 7.73 -19.74 35.19
CA LEU A 523 7.81 -21.08 35.76
C LEU A 523 8.25 -21.07 37.23
N ILE A 524 9.29 -20.29 37.57
CA ILE A 524 9.75 -20.15 38.96
C ILE A 524 8.66 -19.52 39.85
N ALA A 525 7.89 -18.55 39.34
CA ALA A 525 6.79 -17.95 40.07
C ALA A 525 5.63 -18.94 40.30
N GLN A 526 5.37 -19.81 39.32
CA GLN A 526 4.34 -20.83 39.41
C GLN A 526 4.74 -21.94 40.38
N ASP A 527 6.01 -22.35 40.40
CA ASP A 527 6.54 -23.31 41.37
C ASP A 527 6.50 -22.75 42.80
N LYS A 528 6.84 -21.47 42.99
CA LYS A 528 6.69 -20.80 44.30
C LYS A 528 5.24 -20.70 44.76
N ARG A 529 4.28 -20.52 43.85
CA ARG A 529 2.84 -20.53 44.19
C ARG A 529 2.37 -21.94 44.58
N LYS A 530 2.82 -22.98 43.88
CA LYS A 530 2.53 -24.38 44.25
C LYS A 530 3.12 -24.74 45.61
N GLN A 531 4.32 -24.26 45.90
CA GLN A 531 4.99 -24.49 47.18
C GLN A 531 4.25 -23.78 48.32
N LYS A 532 3.79 -22.53 48.11
CA LYS A 532 2.92 -21.83 49.08
C LYS A 532 1.59 -22.52 49.32
N MET A 533 0.98 -23.10 48.28
CA MET A 533 -0.27 -23.86 48.44
C MET A 533 -0.04 -25.17 49.21
N HIS A 534 1.07 -25.86 48.93
CA HIS A 534 1.46 -27.06 49.67
C HIS A 534 1.78 -26.75 51.15
N ASP A 535 2.38 -25.60 51.44
CA ASP A 535 2.67 -25.16 52.82
C ASP A 535 1.40 -24.71 53.56
N GLN A 536 0.38 -24.20 52.84
CA GLN A 536 -0.94 -23.87 53.41
C GLN A 536 -1.77 -25.12 53.69
N ASP A 537 -1.72 -26.12 52.81
CA ASP A 537 -2.42 -27.40 53.02
C ASP A 537 -1.76 -28.28 54.10
N ALA A 538 -0.47 -28.06 54.41
CA ALA A 538 0.23 -28.74 55.51
C ALA A 538 0.05 -28.06 56.88
N SER A 539 -0.56 -26.87 56.92
CA SER A 539 -0.79 -26.08 58.15
C SER A 539 -2.25 -26.07 58.62
N ASN A 540 -3.14 -26.79 57.91
CA ASN A 540 -4.48 -27.20 58.34
C ASN A 540 -4.47 -28.70 58.66
#